data_AF-A0A0P7ZJK8-F1
#
_entry.id   AF-A0A0P7ZJK8-F1
#
_cell.length_a   1.000
_cell.length_b   1.000
_cell.length_c   1.000
_cell.angle_alpha   90.00
_cell.angle_beta   90.00
_cell.angle_gamma   90.00
#
_symmetry.space_group_name_H-M   'P 1'
#
loop_
_entity.id
_entity.type
_entity.pdbx_description
1 polymer ?
#
loop_
_entity_poly.entity_id
_entity_poly.type
_entity_poly.pdbx_seq_one_letter_code
_entity_poly.pdbx_strand_id
1 'polypeptide(L)'
;MKKEPIILPVDPSDGEDFAVSAEGLERGQRARLIRQTRNTLGLSQGEFAQRFRVPVGTLRDWEQARVTAPDFAIAYVRVIARHPDMVTEVLG
;
A
#
# COMPACT_ATOMS: atom_id res chain seq x y z
N MET A 1 6.84 -6.82 -19.48
CA MET A 1 6.36 -8.14 -19.01
C MET A 1 5.79 -7.99 -17.61
N LYS A 2 4.49 -8.21 -17.42
CA LYS A 2 3.96 -8.49 -16.08
C LYS A 2 4.53 -9.87 -15.71
N LYS A 3 5.46 -9.94 -14.77
CA LYS A 3 5.86 -11.22 -14.17
C LYS A 3 4.65 -11.69 -13.37
N GLU A 4 4.15 -12.88 -13.66
CA GLU A 4 3.08 -13.48 -12.87
C GLU A 4 3.52 -13.55 -11.41
N PRO A 5 2.63 -13.24 -10.45
CA PRO A 5 2.94 -13.33 -9.03
C PRO A 5 3.39 -14.76 -8.68
N ILE A 6 4.47 -14.88 -7.92
CA ILE A 6 4.92 -16.16 -7.36
C ILE A 6 3.94 -16.52 -6.25
N ILE A 7 3.03 -17.45 -6.53
CA ILE A 7 2.10 -18.03 -5.57
C ILE A 7 2.73 -19.29 -4.96
N LEU A 8 2.47 -19.52 -3.67
CA LEU A 8 2.89 -20.73 -2.97
C LEU A 8 1.63 -21.43 -2.43
N PRO A 9 1.39 -22.71 -2.79
CA PRO A 9 0.29 -23.48 -2.21
C PRO A 9 0.55 -23.76 -0.73
N VAL A 10 -0.51 -24.15 0.00
CA VAL A 10 -0.39 -24.64 1.38
C VAL A 10 0.47 -25.92 1.41
N ASP A 11 1.34 -26.05 2.40
CA ASP A 11 2.03 -27.29 2.73
C ASP A 11 1.05 -28.26 3.42
N PRO A 12 0.70 -29.41 2.79
CA PRO A 12 -0.24 -30.35 3.40
C PRO A 12 0.31 -31.05 4.65
N SER A 13 1.61 -30.94 4.93
CA SER A 13 2.26 -31.53 6.11
C SER A 13 2.30 -30.61 7.34
N ASP A 14 1.95 -29.33 7.18
CA ASP A 14 1.88 -28.33 8.26
C ASP A 14 0.46 -27.77 8.37
N GLY A 15 -0.25 -28.12 9.46
CA GLY A 15 -1.62 -27.68 9.70
C GLY A 15 -1.77 -26.20 10.03
N GLU A 16 -0.68 -25.50 10.34
CA GLU A 16 -0.66 -24.05 10.58
C GLU A 16 -0.19 -23.25 9.34
N ASP A 17 0.19 -23.92 8.25
CA ASP A 17 0.65 -23.23 7.05
C ASP A 17 -0.49 -22.57 6.26
N PHE A 18 -0.16 -21.43 5.64
CA PHE A 18 -1.09 -20.67 4.82
C PHE A 18 -0.48 -20.39 3.45
N ALA A 19 -1.29 -20.55 2.40
CA ALA A 19 -0.88 -20.23 1.04
C ALA A 19 -0.52 -18.75 0.89
N VAL A 20 0.52 -18.50 0.08
CA VAL A 20 0.75 -17.18 -0.51
C VAL A 20 -0.15 -17.05 -1.72
N SER A 21 -1.38 -16.57 -1.50
CA SER A 21 -2.34 -16.34 -2.57
C SER A 21 -1.95 -15.13 -3.43
N ALA A 22 -2.38 -15.12 -4.70
CA ALA A 22 -2.16 -13.98 -5.60
C ALA A 22 -2.75 -12.68 -5.03
N GLU A 23 -3.95 -12.75 -4.46
CA GLU A 23 -4.62 -11.62 -3.80
C GLU A 23 -3.83 -11.14 -2.56
N GLY A 24 -3.35 -12.07 -1.73
CA GLY A 24 -2.54 -11.74 -0.56
C GLY A 24 -1.24 -11.04 -0.94
N LEU A 25 -0.57 -11.53 -2.01
CA LEU A 25 0.64 -10.92 -2.54
C LEU A 25 0.37 -9.53 -3.14
N GLU A 26 -0.73 -9.37 -3.89
CA GLU A 26 -1.15 -8.07 -4.41
C GLU A 26 -1.40 -7.07 -3.27
N ARG A 27 -2.17 -7.47 -2.24
CA ARG A 27 -2.47 -6.66 -1.07
C ARG A 27 -1.17 -6.23 -0.35
N GLY A 28 -0.24 -7.16 -0.17
CA GLY A 28 1.07 -6.88 0.43
C GLY A 28 1.93 -5.92 -0.41
N GLN A 29 1.93 -6.06 -1.73
CA GLN A 29 2.66 -5.16 -2.63
C GLN A 29 2.07 -3.74 -2.62
N ARG A 30 0.74 -3.63 -2.63
CA ARG A 30 0.01 -2.36 -2.49
C ARG A 30 0.32 -1.67 -1.16
N ALA A 31 0.24 -2.42 -0.05
CA ALA A 31 0.60 -1.95 1.28
C ALA A 31 2.06 -1.43 1.34
N ARG A 32 2.99 -2.20 0.77
CA ARG A 32 4.41 -1.83 0.69
C ARG A 32 4.62 -0.53 -0.09
N LEU A 33 3.97 -0.36 -1.24
CA LEU A 33 4.08 0.86 -2.05
C LEU A 33 3.66 2.11 -1.26
N ILE A 34 2.54 2.02 -0.53
CA ILE A 34 2.01 3.12 0.28
C ILE A 34 2.99 3.47 1.41
N ARG A 35 3.40 2.46 2.18
CA ARG A 35 4.34 2.62 3.30
C ARG A 35 5.68 3.18 2.84
N GLN A 36 6.21 2.68 1.71
CA GLN A 36 7.48 3.17 1.16
C GLN A 36 7.36 4.61 0.69
N THR A 37 6.28 4.98 0.00
CA THR A 37 6.05 6.36 -0.43
C THR A 37 6.07 7.32 0.75
N ARG A 38 5.33 6.99 1.83
CA ARG A 38 5.33 7.80 3.05
C ARG A 38 6.73 7.88 3.69
N ASN A 39 7.42 6.75 3.84
CA ASN A 39 8.76 6.71 4.43
C ASN A 39 9.78 7.51 3.62
N THR A 40 9.73 7.45 2.29
CA THR A 40 10.62 8.22 1.41
C THR A 40 10.39 9.72 1.54
N LEU A 41 9.15 10.15 1.80
CA LEU A 41 8.84 11.55 2.09
C LEU A 41 9.21 11.98 3.52
N GLY A 42 9.68 11.06 4.37
CA GLY A 42 10.06 11.36 5.75
C GLY A 42 8.87 11.69 6.68
N LEU A 43 7.65 11.32 6.30
CA LEU A 43 6.44 11.69 7.02
C LEU A 43 5.98 10.58 7.99
N SER A 44 5.50 10.97 9.16
CA SER A 44 4.66 10.12 9.99
C SER A 44 3.32 9.82 9.31
N GLN A 45 2.59 8.82 9.79
CA GLN A 45 1.25 8.52 9.27
C GLN A 45 0.29 9.71 9.42
N GLY A 46 0.40 10.46 10.52
CA GLY A 46 -0.43 11.65 10.76
C GLY A 46 -0.14 12.78 9.77
N GLU A 47 1.14 13.08 9.54
CA GLU A 47 1.56 14.11 8.59
C GLU A 47 1.18 13.74 7.16
N PHE A 48 1.38 12.49 6.74
CA PHE A 48 0.95 12.03 5.41
C PHE A 48 -0.57 12.12 5.26
N ALA A 49 -1.31 11.65 6.28
CA ALA A 49 -2.77 11.67 6.30
C ALA A 49 -3.31 13.10 6.14
N GLN A 50 -2.76 14.04 6.93
CA GLN A 50 -3.14 15.45 6.88
C GLN A 50 -2.78 16.08 5.53
N ARG A 51 -1.53 15.92 5.09
CA ARG A 51 -0.99 16.55 3.88
C ARG A 51 -1.70 16.07 2.61
N PHE A 52 -2.07 14.80 2.53
CA PHE A 52 -2.62 14.20 1.32
C PHE A 52 -4.10 13.80 1.42
N ARG A 53 -4.80 14.28 2.46
CA ARG A 53 -6.24 14.04 2.70
C ARG A 53 -6.62 12.56 2.71
N VAL A 54 -5.79 11.71 3.32
CA VAL A 54 -6.07 10.29 3.55
C VAL A 54 -6.38 10.09 5.02
N PRO A 55 -7.56 9.62 5.45
CA PRO A 55 -7.83 9.38 6.86
C PRO A 55 -6.77 8.45 7.48
N VAL A 56 -6.21 8.83 8.63
CA VAL A 56 -5.08 8.10 9.24
C VAL A 56 -5.40 6.63 9.55
N GLY A 57 -6.66 6.33 9.90
CA GLY A 57 -7.14 4.94 10.08
C GLY A 57 -7.08 4.16 8.77
N THR A 58 -7.59 4.73 7.69
CA THR A 58 -7.54 4.13 6.35
C THR A 58 -6.10 3.93 5.87
N LEU A 59 -5.21 4.92 6.09
CA LEU A 59 -3.79 4.78 5.77
C LEU A 59 -3.15 3.61 6.54
N ARG A 60 -3.46 3.46 7.83
CA ARG A 60 -2.99 2.33 8.66
C ARG A 60 -3.47 1.00 8.14
N ASP A 61 -4.75 0.87 7.82
CA ASP A 61 -5.34 -0.36 7.29
C ASP A 61 -4.66 -0.80 5.99
N TRP A 62 -4.35 0.18 5.13
CA TRP A 62 -3.62 -0.08 3.89
C TRP A 62 -2.16 -0.44 4.13
N GLU A 63 -1.41 0.32 4.94
CA GLU A 63 0.01 0.05 5.21
C GLU A 63 0.26 -1.29 5.93
N GLN A 64 -0.72 -1.75 6.71
CA GLN A 64 -0.69 -3.02 7.43
C GLN A 64 -1.27 -4.19 6.63
N ALA A 65 -1.69 -3.97 5.38
CA ALA A 65 -2.34 -4.98 4.54
C ALA A 65 -3.61 -5.59 5.18
N ARG A 66 -4.32 -4.85 6.05
CA ARG A 66 -5.61 -5.29 6.61
C ARG A 66 -6.71 -5.23 5.56
N VAL A 67 -6.64 -4.23 4.68
CA VAL A 67 -7.55 -4.02 3.55
C VAL A 67 -6.74 -3.76 2.28
N THR A 68 -7.18 -4.33 1.16
CA THR A 68 -6.60 -4.03 -0.15
C THR A 68 -6.95 -2.60 -0.57
N ALA A 69 -5.95 -1.74 -0.68
CA ALA A 69 -6.16 -0.38 -1.16
C ALA A 69 -6.74 -0.40 -2.59
N PRO A 70 -7.80 0.37 -2.88
CA PRO A 70 -8.42 0.37 -4.21
C PRO A 70 -7.51 0.99 -5.27
N ASP A 71 -7.79 0.74 -6.54
CA ASP A 71 -6.92 1.16 -7.67
C ASP A 71 -6.67 2.67 -7.71
N PHE A 72 -7.71 3.48 -7.44
CA PHE A 72 -7.56 4.94 -7.41
C PHE A 72 -6.62 5.41 -6.29
N ALA A 73 -6.58 4.72 -5.15
CA ALA A 73 -5.66 5.05 -4.06
C ALA A 73 -4.22 4.74 -4.46
N ILE A 74 -3.99 3.63 -5.17
CA ILE A 74 -2.68 3.29 -5.72
C ILE A 74 -2.24 4.29 -6.79
N ALA A 75 -3.15 4.70 -7.67
CA ALA A 75 -2.88 5.75 -8.66
C ALA A 75 -2.50 7.06 -7.96
N TYR A 76 -3.27 7.48 -6.95
CA TYR A 76 -3.02 8.70 -6.20
C TYR A 76 -1.67 8.67 -5.46
N VAL A 77 -1.35 7.59 -4.76
CA VAL A 77 -0.05 7.39 -4.08
C VAL A 77 1.11 7.42 -5.07
N ARG A 78 0.94 6.89 -6.29
CA ARG A 78 1.93 6.99 -7.36
C ARG A 78 2.13 8.40 -7.89
N VAL A 79 1.11 9.25 -7.85
CA VAL A 79 1.23 10.68 -8.17
C VAL A 79 1.96 11.40 -7.05
N ILE A 80 1.57 11.18 -5.79
CA ILE A 80 2.26 11.71 -4.61
C ILE A 80 3.75 11.35 -4.61
N ALA A 81 4.09 10.09 -4.91
CA ALA A 81 5.48 9.64 -4.94
C ALA A 81 6.36 10.39 -5.97
N ARG A 82 5.77 10.91 -7.05
CA ARG A 82 6.49 11.61 -8.12
C ARG A 82 6.42 13.13 -8.01
N HIS A 83 5.29 13.65 -7.52
CA HIS A 83 4.98 15.07 -7.51
C HIS A 83 4.32 15.49 -6.18
N PRO A 84 4.99 15.27 -5.03
CA PRO A 84 4.38 15.54 -3.72
C PRO A 84 4.03 17.02 -3.53
N ASP A 85 4.84 17.93 -4.06
CA ASP A 85 4.63 19.37 -3.91
C ASP A 85 3.45 19.86 -4.75
N MET A 86 3.29 19.38 -5.99
CA MET A 86 2.13 19.67 -6.82
C MET A 86 0.83 19.18 -6.17
N VAL A 87 0.83 17.96 -5.62
CA VAL A 87 -0.35 17.45 -4.91
C VAL A 87 -0.65 18.31 -3.68
N THR A 88 0.37 18.73 -2.93
CA THR A 88 0.21 19.62 -1.78
C THR A 88 -0.41 20.97 -2.22
N GLU A 89 0.11 21.57 -3.29
CA GLU A 89 -0.40 22.82 -3.87
C GLU A 89 -1.88 22.72 -4.27
N VAL A 90 -2.27 21.61 -4.92
CA VAL A 90 -3.66 21.37 -5.33
C VAL A 90 -4.61 21.18 -4.13
N LEU A 91 -4.11 20.64 -3.02
CA LEU A 91 -4.93 20.30 -1.85
C LEU A 91 -5.07 21.42 -0.79
N GLY A 92 -4.23 22.46 -0.84
CA GLY A 92 -4.26 23.60 0.09
C GLY A 92 -4.05 23.20 1.54
#